data_AF-A0A2H1WZY6-F1
#
_entry.id   AF-A0A2H1WZY6-F1
#
_cell.length_a   1.000
_cell.length_b   1.000
_cell.length_c   1.000
_cell.angle_alpha   90.00
_cell.angle_beta   90.00
_cell.angle_gamma   90.00
#
_symmetry.space_group_name_H-M   'P 1'
#
loop_
_entity.id
_entity.type
_entity.pdbx_description
1 polymer ?
#
loop_
_entity_poly.entity_id
_entity_poly.type
_entity_poly.pdbx_seq_one_letter_code
_entity_poly.pdbx_strand_id
1 'polypeptide(L)'
;DRGSHEKEAIFDCIDKYDIPVSEKGSFEKHDITSVDPCFWACSFKTIGFLNSEGQYDPEVTHSRYKKEDLAFLGDVKLNKFEEIVVKCDEAMEKITGTDSKAECDRGLQLAKCYIEDMRTLILDDDSKK
;
A
#
# COMPACT_ATOMS: atom_id res chain seq x y z
N ASP A 1 13.97 4.12 -17.45
CA ASP A 1 12.52 3.97 -17.61
C ASP A 1 12.02 2.98 -16.55
N ARG A 2 11.64 3.47 -15.36
CA ARG A 2 11.35 2.62 -14.17
C ARG A 2 9.86 2.28 -14.06
N GLY A 3 9.00 3.19 -14.55
CA GLY A 3 7.55 3.06 -14.50
C GLY A 3 6.93 2.12 -15.55
N SER A 4 7.68 1.69 -16.57
CA SER A 4 7.20 0.73 -17.57
C SER A 4 7.16 -0.70 -17.03
N HIS A 5 8.15 -1.10 -16.23
CA HIS A 5 8.23 -2.44 -15.63
C HIS A 5 7.33 -2.60 -14.39
N GLU A 6 7.11 -1.54 -13.61
CA GLU A 6 6.19 -1.56 -12.46
C GLU A 6 4.73 -1.75 -12.91
N LYS A 7 4.35 -1.25 -14.10
CA LYS A 7 2.99 -1.43 -14.65
C LYS A 7 2.72 -2.85 -15.11
N GLU A 8 3.67 -3.49 -15.81
CA GLU A 8 3.55 -4.88 -16.25
C GLU A 8 3.38 -5.84 -15.07
N ALA A 9 4.15 -5.65 -14.00
CA ALA A 9 4.10 -6.53 -12.83
C ALA A 9 2.83 -6.38 -11.96
N ILE A 10 2.16 -5.21 -11.96
CA ILE A 10 0.84 -5.07 -11.33
C ILE A 10 -0.24 -5.80 -12.14
N PHE A 11 -0.17 -5.76 -13.48
CA PHE A 11 -1.09 -6.52 -14.33
C PHE A 11 -0.91 -8.04 -14.14
N ASP A 12 0.32 -8.51 -13.93
CA ASP A 12 0.58 -9.91 -13.59
C ASP A 12 -0.10 -10.33 -12.26
N CYS A 13 -0.18 -9.43 -11.27
CA CYS A 13 -0.93 -9.68 -10.04
C CYS A 13 -2.44 -9.72 -10.27
N ILE A 14 -2.97 -8.84 -11.13
CA ILE A 14 -4.40 -8.83 -11.48
C ILE A 14 -4.80 -10.15 -12.16
N ASP A 15 -4.00 -10.61 -13.12
CA ASP A 15 -4.24 -11.84 -13.86
C ASP A 15 -4.08 -13.08 -12.97
N LYS A 16 -3.09 -13.09 -12.05
CA LYS A 16 -2.81 -14.23 -11.16
C LYS A 16 -3.88 -14.47 -10.10
N TYR A 17 -4.49 -13.42 -9.59
CA TYR A 17 -5.55 -13.52 -8.57
C TYR A 17 -6.96 -13.49 -9.16
N ASP A 18 -7.07 -13.56 -10.49
CA ASP A 18 -8.32 -13.54 -11.25
C ASP A 18 -9.28 -12.47 -10.73
N ILE A 19 -8.75 -11.28 -10.43
CA ILE A 19 -9.53 -10.17 -9.90
C ILE A 19 -10.53 -9.81 -10.99
N PRO A 20 -11.83 -10.14 -10.82
CA PRO A 20 -12.78 -9.89 -11.88
C PRO A 20 -12.83 -8.38 -12.08
N VAL A 21 -13.00 -7.92 -13.33
CA VAL A 21 -13.12 -6.49 -13.63
C VAL A 21 -14.22 -5.81 -12.78
N SER A 22 -15.16 -6.59 -12.21
CA SER A 22 -16.15 -6.17 -11.22
C SER A 22 -15.62 -5.82 -9.81
N GLU A 23 -14.38 -6.18 -9.46
CA GLU A 23 -13.67 -5.68 -8.27
C GLU A 23 -13.07 -4.29 -8.46
N LYS A 24 -13.11 -3.71 -9.68
CA LYS A 24 -13.06 -2.24 -9.81
C LYS A 24 -14.13 -1.58 -8.94
N GLY A 25 -15.26 -2.26 -8.75
CA GLY A 25 -16.31 -1.89 -7.80
C GLY A 25 -15.93 -1.98 -6.32
N SER A 26 -14.92 -2.78 -5.93
CA SER A 26 -14.40 -2.83 -4.55
C SER A 26 -13.39 -1.72 -4.27
N PHE A 27 -12.60 -1.31 -5.28
CA PHE A 27 -11.90 -0.02 -5.25
C PHE A 27 -12.91 1.16 -5.16
N GLU A 28 -14.07 1.06 -5.82
CA GLU A 28 -15.16 2.06 -5.73
C GLU A 28 -15.98 1.97 -4.41
N LYS A 29 -16.09 0.79 -3.79
CA LYS A 29 -16.74 0.59 -2.46
C LYS A 29 -15.80 0.86 -1.29
N HIS A 30 -14.50 1.01 -1.56
CA HIS A 30 -13.47 1.37 -0.62
C HIS A 30 -13.28 0.40 0.56
N ASP A 31 -13.54 -0.89 0.36
CA ASP A 31 -13.31 -1.90 1.39
C ASP A 31 -12.07 -2.72 1.06
N ILE A 32 -10.94 -2.35 1.68
CA ILE A 32 -9.65 -3.02 1.49
C ILE A 32 -9.70 -4.51 1.85
N THR A 33 -10.60 -4.89 2.76
CA THR A 33 -10.73 -6.28 3.23
C THR A 33 -11.50 -7.17 2.25
N SER A 34 -12.16 -6.57 1.26
CA SER A 34 -12.88 -7.31 0.21
C SER A 34 -11.97 -7.83 -0.91
N VAL A 35 -10.72 -7.34 -0.98
CA VAL A 35 -9.71 -7.77 -1.95
C VAL A 35 -8.80 -8.82 -1.32
N ASP A 36 -8.38 -9.81 -2.11
CA ASP A 36 -7.53 -10.90 -1.63
C ASP A 36 -6.23 -10.36 -0.96
N PRO A 37 -5.91 -10.75 0.28
CA PRO A 37 -4.69 -10.32 0.98
C PRO A 37 -3.40 -10.57 0.20
N CYS A 38 -3.33 -11.66 -0.55
CA CYS A 38 -2.18 -12.04 -1.35
C CYS A 38 -2.05 -11.20 -2.62
N PHE A 39 -3.16 -10.65 -3.14
CA PHE A 39 -3.09 -9.65 -4.21
C PHE A 39 -2.38 -8.38 -3.74
N TRP A 40 -2.70 -7.90 -2.53
CA TRP A 40 -2.00 -6.76 -1.94
C TRP A 40 -0.51 -7.06 -1.78
N ALA A 41 -0.16 -8.24 -1.27
CA ALA A 41 1.24 -8.63 -1.14
C ALA A 41 1.96 -8.63 -2.49
N CYS A 42 1.35 -9.19 -3.54
CA CYS A 42 1.89 -9.17 -4.90
C CYS A 42 2.11 -7.74 -5.42
N SER A 43 1.13 -6.87 -5.21
CA SER A 43 1.21 -5.46 -5.60
C SER A 43 2.33 -4.72 -4.85
N PHE A 44 2.45 -4.95 -3.54
CA PHE A 44 3.49 -4.33 -2.71
C PHE A 44 4.89 -4.88 -2.99
N LYS A 45 5.02 -6.14 -3.44
CA LYS A 45 6.27 -6.68 -3.97
C LYS A 45 6.73 -5.97 -5.23
N THR A 46 5.79 -5.65 -6.11
CA THR A 46 6.09 -4.99 -7.39
C THR A 46 6.66 -3.59 -7.18
N ILE A 47 6.11 -2.82 -6.25
CA ILE A 47 6.61 -1.47 -5.95
C ILE A 47 7.79 -1.47 -4.95
N GLY A 48 8.10 -2.63 -4.36
CA GLY A 48 9.28 -2.89 -3.53
C GLY A 48 9.08 -2.65 -2.03
N PHE A 49 7.84 -2.48 -1.56
CA PHE A 49 7.56 -2.36 -0.12
C PHE A 49 7.71 -3.71 0.58
N LEU A 50 7.37 -4.77 -0.14
CA LEU A 50 7.75 -6.13 0.22
C LEU A 50 8.89 -6.57 -0.69
N ASN A 51 9.88 -7.27 -0.13
CA ASN A 51 10.92 -7.90 -0.92
C ASN A 51 10.42 -9.20 -1.58
N SER A 52 11.27 -9.88 -2.35
CA SER A 52 10.89 -11.14 -3.04
C SER A 52 10.39 -12.23 -2.10
N GLU A 53 10.83 -12.22 -0.83
CA GLU A 53 10.44 -13.16 0.23
C GLU A 53 9.18 -12.71 0.99
N GLY A 54 8.55 -11.60 0.60
CA GLY A 54 7.35 -11.08 1.26
C GLY A 54 7.62 -10.45 2.62
N GLN A 55 8.88 -10.03 2.88
CA GLN A 55 9.25 -9.28 4.07
C GLN A 55 9.15 -7.78 3.79
N TYR A 56 8.72 -7.02 4.79
CA TYR A 56 8.62 -5.57 4.71
C TYR A 56 10.01 -4.92 4.73
N ASP A 57 10.23 -3.96 3.84
CA ASP A 57 11.45 -3.17 3.75
C ASP A 57 11.13 -1.69 4.05
N PRO A 58 11.34 -1.22 5.30
CA PRO A 58 11.04 0.16 5.68
C PRO A 58 11.96 1.16 4.97
N GLU A 59 13.21 0.80 4.68
CA GLU A 59 14.14 1.71 3.99
C GLU A 59 13.67 1.99 2.56
N VAL A 60 13.30 0.94 1.83
CA VAL A 60 12.75 1.09 0.47
C VAL A 60 11.42 1.83 0.53
N THR A 61 10.54 1.49 1.46
CA THR A 61 9.24 2.14 1.62
C THR A 61 9.40 3.65 1.87
N HIS A 62 10.26 4.06 2.79
CA HIS A 62 10.51 5.48 3.10
C HIS A 62 11.15 6.21 1.92
N SER A 63 12.07 5.55 1.19
CA SER A 63 12.73 6.14 0.02
C SER A 63 11.77 6.48 -1.13
N ARG A 64 10.59 5.84 -1.16
CA ARG A 64 9.55 6.06 -2.16
C ARG A 64 8.65 7.26 -1.83
N TYR A 65 8.67 7.72 -0.58
CA TYR A 65 7.88 8.84 -0.11
C TYR A 65 8.76 10.04 0.23
N LYS A 66 9.42 10.57 -0.80
CA LYS A 66 10.24 11.76 -0.62
C LYS A 66 9.34 12.96 -0.32
N LYS A 67 9.76 13.77 0.65
CA LYS A 67 9.01 14.97 1.05
C LYS A 67 8.78 15.92 -0.13
N GLU A 68 9.73 15.98 -1.06
CA GLU A 68 9.64 16.77 -2.28
C GLU A 68 8.53 16.27 -3.22
N ASP A 69 8.35 14.95 -3.33
CA ASP A 69 7.31 14.32 -4.16
C ASP A 69 5.91 14.49 -3.55
N LEU A 70 5.84 14.74 -2.23
CA LEU A 70 4.62 14.94 -1.47
C LEU A 70 4.35 16.41 -1.11
N ALA A 71 5.19 17.35 -1.57
CA ALA A 71 5.11 18.77 -1.20
C ALA A 71 3.76 19.42 -1.53
N PHE A 72 3.03 18.88 -2.52
CA PHE A 72 1.68 19.32 -2.89
C PHE A 72 0.64 19.15 -1.78
N LEU A 73 0.90 18.28 -0.79
CA LEU A 73 0.03 18.07 0.37
C LEU A 73 0.10 19.24 1.37
N GLY A 74 1.20 19.99 1.39
CA GLY A 74 1.48 21.05 2.38
C GLY A 74 1.91 20.50 3.75
N ASP A 75 2.56 21.35 4.55
CA ASP A 75 3.28 20.93 5.77
C ASP A 75 2.41 20.18 6.79
N VAL A 76 1.15 20.59 6.97
CA VAL A 76 0.23 19.95 7.92
C VAL A 76 -0.06 18.50 7.53
N LYS A 77 -0.26 18.24 6.24
CA LYS A 77 -0.54 16.90 5.73
C LYS A 77 0.73 16.06 5.62
N LEU A 78 1.88 16.68 5.35
CA LEU A 78 3.17 15.99 5.39
C LEU A 78 3.48 15.44 6.79
N ASN A 79 3.26 16.22 7.86
CA ASN A 79 3.48 15.72 9.22
C ASN A 79 2.56 14.54 9.55
N LYS A 80 1.28 14.61 9.16
CA LYS A 80 0.34 13.48 9.34
C LYS A 80 0.77 12.25 8.53
N PHE A 81 1.33 12.46 7.34
CA PHE A 81 1.84 11.37 6.51
C PHE A 81 3.03 10.68 7.18
N GLU A 82 3.96 11.44 7.77
CA GLU A 82 5.07 10.88 8.55
C GLU A 82 4.56 10.07 9.77
N GLU A 83 3.51 10.53 10.46
CA GLU A 83 2.87 9.77 11.55
C GLU A 83 2.26 8.45 11.06
N ILE A 84 1.64 8.45 9.88
CA ILE A 84 1.10 7.24 9.25
C ILE A 84 2.22 6.25 8.97
N VAL A 85 3.31 6.69 8.34
CA VAL A 85 4.48 5.85 8.03
C VAL A 85 4.99 5.14 9.29
N VAL A 86 5.22 5.89 10.38
CA VAL A 86 5.70 5.31 11.66
C VAL A 86 4.72 4.28 12.22
N LYS A 87 3.42 4.60 12.26
CA LYS A 87 2.37 3.67 12.71
C LYS A 87 2.34 2.39 11.87
N CYS A 88 2.61 2.51 10.56
CA CYS A 88 2.60 1.37 9.65
C CYS A 88 3.81 0.46 9.82
N ASP A 89 4.98 1.03 10.07
CA ASP A 89 6.17 0.24 10.43
C ASP A 89 5.92 -0.58 11.71
N GLU A 90 5.40 0.04 12.77
CA GLU A 90 5.08 -0.66 14.02
C GLU A 90 4.03 -1.76 13.83
N ALA A 91 3.09 -1.58 12.90
CA ALA A 91 2.10 -2.60 12.57
C ALA A 91 2.72 -3.82 11.87
N MET A 92 3.78 -3.62 11.09
CA MET A 92 4.50 -4.71 10.40
C MET A 92 5.25 -5.62 11.37
N GLU A 93 5.80 -5.08 12.45
CA GLU A 93 6.53 -5.86 13.47
C GLU A 93 5.66 -6.95 14.14
N LYS A 94 4.34 -6.79 14.10
CA LYS A 94 3.38 -7.72 14.71
C LYS A 94 3.14 -8.97 13.87
N ILE A 95 3.56 -8.97 12.60
CA ILE A 95 3.35 -10.08 11.68
C ILE A 95 4.63 -10.92 11.61
N THR A 96 4.61 -12.05 12.32
CA THR A 96 5.73 -12.98 12.39
C THR A 96 5.59 -14.12 11.38
N GLY A 97 6.72 -14.71 10.98
CA GLY A 97 6.75 -15.84 10.05
C GLY A 97 7.13 -15.48 8.62
N THR A 98 7.49 -16.50 7.84
CA THR A 98 7.99 -16.39 6.46
C THR A 98 7.19 -17.25 5.49
N ASP A 99 6.06 -17.81 5.94
CA ASP A 99 5.16 -18.57 5.08
C ASP A 99 4.32 -17.64 4.19
N SER A 100 3.65 -18.25 3.19
CA SER A 100 2.81 -17.51 2.26
C SER A 100 1.66 -16.77 2.95
N LYS A 101 1.15 -17.28 4.07
CA LYS A 101 0.09 -16.61 4.83
C LYS A 101 0.61 -15.32 5.46
N ALA A 102 1.77 -15.36 6.10
CA ALA A 102 2.42 -14.20 6.70
C ALA A 102 2.71 -13.11 5.66
N GLU A 103 3.14 -13.51 4.45
CA GLU A 103 3.29 -12.59 3.32
C GLU A 103 1.97 -11.89 2.97
N CYS A 104 0.89 -12.65 2.79
CA CYS A 104 -0.42 -12.08 2.45
C CYS A 104 -0.98 -11.19 3.57
N ASP A 105 -0.77 -11.59 4.84
CA ASP A 105 -1.15 -10.79 6.00
C ASP A 105 -0.41 -9.44 6.00
N ARG A 106 0.89 -9.39 5.65
CA ARG A 106 1.63 -8.13 5.47
C ARG A 106 1.07 -7.29 4.33
N GLY A 107 0.75 -7.92 3.20
CA GLY A 107 0.10 -7.25 2.08
C GLY A 107 -1.18 -6.52 2.48
N LEU A 108 -2.11 -7.24 3.11
CA LEU A 108 -3.35 -6.63 3.61
C LEU A 108 -3.10 -5.55 4.65
N GLN A 109 -2.17 -5.78 5.58
CA GLN A 109 -1.87 -4.80 6.61
C GLN A 109 -1.27 -3.52 6.01
N LEU A 110 -0.39 -3.60 5.00
CA LEU A 110 0.11 -2.44 4.27
C LEU A 110 -0.99 -1.69 3.54
N ALA A 111 -1.94 -2.41 2.91
CA ALA A 111 -3.07 -1.80 2.24
C ALA A 111 -3.93 -1.00 3.23
N LYS A 112 -4.32 -1.63 4.35
CA LYS A 112 -5.05 -0.96 5.44
C LYS A 112 -4.31 0.26 5.99
N CYS A 113 -2.99 0.18 6.04
CA CYS A 113 -2.21 1.24 6.64
C CYS A 113 -2.05 2.43 5.68
N TYR A 114 -1.56 2.19 4.47
CA TYR A 114 -1.26 3.27 3.55
C TYR A 114 -2.47 3.74 2.73
N ILE A 115 -3.35 2.85 2.27
CA ILE A 115 -4.44 3.23 1.35
C ILE A 115 -5.61 3.88 2.11
N GLU A 116 -6.01 3.32 3.25
CA GLU A 116 -7.06 3.93 4.10
C GLU A 116 -6.59 5.23 4.76
N ASP A 117 -5.37 5.29 5.31
CA ASP A 117 -4.90 6.49 5.99
C ASP A 117 -4.52 7.61 4.99
N MET A 118 -3.91 7.31 3.83
CA MET A 118 -3.69 8.33 2.77
C MET A 118 -4.99 8.86 2.22
N ARG A 119 -6.00 8.00 2.04
CA ARG A 119 -7.33 8.43 1.62
C ARG A 119 -7.89 9.47 2.60
N THR A 120 -7.85 9.18 3.90
CA THR A 120 -8.34 10.11 4.93
C THR A 120 -7.60 11.44 4.86
N LEU A 121 -6.28 11.40 4.71
CA LEU A 121 -5.42 12.57 4.63
C LEU A 121 -5.67 13.45 3.38
N ILE A 122 -6.04 12.82 2.25
CA ILE A 122 -6.37 13.51 1.00
C ILE A 122 -7.82 14.04 1.00
N LEU A 123 -8.79 13.23 1.45
CA LEU A 123 -10.22 13.54 1.42
C LEU A 123 -10.70 14.47 2.56
N ASP A 124 -9.96 14.57 3.67
CA ASP A 124 -10.28 15.51 4.76
C ASP A 124 -10.28 16.99 4.31
N ASP A 125 -9.85 17.29 3.07
CA ASP A 125 -9.93 18.63 2.47
C ASP A 125 -11.37 19.04 2.09
N ASP A 126 -12.26 18.09 1.78
CA ASP A 126 -13.63 18.40 1.34
C ASP A 126 -14.63 18.60 2.50
N SER A 127 -14.27 18.18 3.72
CA SER A 127 -15.16 18.29 4.90
C SER A 127 -15.21 19.68 5.54
N LYS A 128 -14.53 20.68 4.96
CA LYS A 128 -14.47 22.07 5.46
C LYS A 128 -14.96 23.13 4.45
N LYS A 129 -15.76 22.75 3.45
CA LYS A 129 -16.51 23.71 2.63
C LYS A 129 -17.95 23.84 3.06
#